data_AF-A0A428KIK3-F1
#
_entry.id   AF-A0A428KIK3-F1
#
_cell.length_a   1.000
_cell.length_b   1.000
_cell.length_c   1.000
_cell.angle_alpha   90.00
_cell.angle_beta   90.00
_cell.angle_gamma   90.00
#
_symmetry.space_group_name_H-M   'P 1'
#
loop_
_entity.id
_entity.type
_entity.pdbx_description
1 polymer ?
#
loop_
_entity_poly.entity_id
_entity_poly.type
_entity_poly.pdbx_seq_one_letter_code
_entity_poly.pdbx_strand_id
1 'polypeptide(L)'
;MQYEKGTSGNPSGRPKGSANKATAHTRELIGAALAGLDADTLRGHLLTLNGKDFIDAYVKLAEFVAPKLQRTALAVNDEQKGRVKVTLHIGGTPEQREANDRAARRLLRK
;
A
#
# COMPACT_ATOMS: atom_id res chain seq x y z
N MET A 1 -47.55 8.45 1.91
CA MET A 1 -46.80 9.67 2.28
C MET A 1 -45.69 9.85 1.26
N GLN A 2 -45.70 10.95 0.53
CA GLN A 2 -44.75 11.23 -0.55
C GLN A 2 -43.61 12.05 0.06
N TYR A 3 -42.40 11.48 0.13
CA TYR A 3 -41.25 12.17 0.71
C TYR A 3 -40.83 13.34 -0.18
N GLU A 4 -40.53 14.51 0.41
CA GLU A 4 -40.02 15.65 -0.34
C GLU A 4 -38.63 15.35 -0.91
N LYS A 5 -38.39 15.80 -2.15
CA LYS A 5 -37.12 15.60 -2.85
C LYS A 5 -36.00 16.35 -2.12
N GLY A 6 -35.15 15.61 -1.41
CA GLY A 6 -34.08 16.17 -0.57
C GLY A 6 -34.22 15.79 0.90
N THR A 7 -35.42 15.37 1.33
CA THR A 7 -35.72 14.95 2.69
C THR A 7 -35.88 13.44 2.70
N SER A 8 -34.75 12.73 2.62
CA SER A 8 -34.76 11.28 2.90
C SER A 8 -35.30 11.06 4.32
N GLY A 9 -36.19 10.08 4.50
CA GLY A 9 -36.61 9.62 5.83
C GLY A 9 -35.47 9.08 6.72
N ASN A 10 -34.22 9.14 6.24
CA ASN A 10 -33.00 8.94 7.00
C ASN A 10 -32.08 10.18 6.86
N PRO A 11 -32.33 11.28 7.60
CA PRO A 11 -31.54 12.51 7.54
C PRO A 11 -30.08 12.33 7.99
N SER A 12 -29.78 11.29 8.77
CA SER A 12 -28.43 10.95 9.22
C SER A 12 -27.67 10.06 8.24
N GLY A 13 -28.32 9.65 7.14
CA GLY A 13 -27.76 8.72 6.16
C GLY A 13 -27.30 7.40 6.79
N ARG A 14 -26.54 6.63 6.01
CA ARG A 14 -25.77 5.52 6.56
C ARG A 14 -24.51 6.13 7.22
N PRO A 15 -24.17 5.80 8.49
CA PRO A 15 -23.05 6.42 9.18
C PRO A 15 -21.75 6.27 8.37
N LYS A 16 -21.04 7.39 8.21
CA LYS A 16 -19.77 7.49 7.47
C LYS A 16 -18.77 6.50 8.08
N GLY A 17 -18.30 5.54 7.28
CA GLY A 17 -17.36 4.50 7.73
C GLY A 17 -17.99 3.14 8.08
N SER A 18 -19.33 3.01 8.04
CA SER A 18 -19.95 1.69 8.22
C SER A 18 -19.62 0.78 7.04
N ALA A 19 -18.75 -0.21 7.27
CA ALA A 19 -18.32 -1.16 6.24
C ALA A 19 -19.54 -1.84 5.61
N ASN A 20 -19.59 -1.91 4.28
CA ASN A 20 -20.60 -2.69 3.57
C ASN A 20 -20.57 -4.13 4.12
N LYS A 21 -21.72 -4.69 4.54
CA LYS A 21 -21.76 -6.02 5.17
C LYS A 21 -21.09 -7.08 4.28
N ALA A 22 -21.27 -6.97 2.97
CA ALA A 22 -20.59 -7.81 1.97
C ALA A 22 -19.06 -7.65 2.00
N THR A 23 -18.55 -6.42 2.15
CA THR A 23 -17.11 -6.12 2.23
C THR A 23 -16.51 -6.58 3.56
N ALA A 24 -17.25 -6.49 4.67
CA ALA A 24 -16.80 -6.98 5.97
C ALA A 24 -16.63 -8.50 5.96
N HIS A 25 -17.65 -9.22 5.47
CA HIS A 25 -17.63 -10.67 5.35
C HIS A 25 -16.51 -11.16 4.42
N THR A 26 -16.29 -10.49 3.29
CA THR A 26 -15.19 -10.83 2.37
C THR A 26 -13.83 -10.68 3.04
N ARG A 27 -13.62 -9.62 3.84
CA ARG A 27 -12.37 -9.41 4.59
C ARG A 27 -12.16 -10.47 5.67
N GLU A 28 -13.22 -10.87 6.36
CA GLU A 28 -13.15 -11.97 7.34
C GLU A 28 -12.75 -13.29 6.68
N LEU A 29 -13.37 -13.64 5.55
CA LEU A 29 -13.05 -14.89 4.84
C LEU A 29 -11.61 -14.90 4.33
N ILE A 30 -11.15 -13.79 3.73
CA ILE A 30 -9.76 -13.64 3.28
C ILE A 30 -8.80 -13.71 4.48
N GLY A 31 -9.12 -13.02 5.57
CA GLY A 31 -8.33 -13.05 6.79
C GLY A 31 -8.22 -14.46 7.38
N ALA A 32 -9.33 -15.19 7.45
CA ALA A 32 -9.36 -16.57 7.93
C ALA A 32 -8.56 -17.51 7.03
N ALA A 33 -8.64 -17.35 5.70
CA ALA A 33 -7.86 -18.14 4.75
C ALA A 33 -6.34 -17.86 4.87
N LEU A 34 -5.96 -16.63 5.18
CA LEU A 34 -4.55 -16.23 5.34
C LEU A 34 -4.00 -16.47 6.74
N ALA A 35 -4.84 -16.66 7.75
CA ALA A 35 -4.42 -16.81 9.15
C ALA A 35 -3.53 -18.04 9.41
N GLY A 36 -3.62 -19.05 8.55
CA GLY A 36 -2.78 -20.26 8.61
C GLY A 36 -1.52 -20.21 7.74
N LEU A 37 -1.31 -19.14 6.95
CA LEU A 37 -0.10 -19.01 6.13
C LEU A 37 1.03 -18.38 6.93
N ASP A 38 2.01 -19.19 7.27
CA ASP A 38 3.30 -18.74 7.79
C ASP A 38 4.25 -18.35 6.63
N ALA A 39 5.32 -17.64 7.00
CA ALA A 39 6.28 -17.12 6.03
C ALA A 39 7.01 -18.23 5.26
N ASP A 40 7.24 -19.39 5.88
CA ASP A 40 7.95 -20.50 5.25
C ASP A 40 7.05 -21.23 4.23
N THR A 41 5.78 -21.44 4.56
CA THR A 41 4.78 -21.93 3.59
C THR A 41 4.64 -20.99 2.39
N LEU A 42 4.54 -19.68 2.63
CA LEU A 42 4.47 -18.69 1.55
C LEU A 42 5.72 -18.70 0.67
N ARG A 43 6.91 -18.80 1.29
CA ARG A 43 8.18 -18.94 0.58
C ARG A 43 8.21 -20.20 -0.27
N GLY A 44 7.74 -21.33 0.26
CA GLY A 44 7.62 -22.59 -0.47
C GLY A 44 6.78 -22.42 -1.73
N HIS A 45 5.58 -21.84 -1.61
CA HIS A 45 4.73 -21.57 -2.76
C HIS A 45 5.35 -20.62 -3.77
N LEU A 46 5.99 -19.53 -3.32
CA LEU A 46 6.69 -18.60 -4.21
C LEU A 46 7.77 -19.30 -5.04
N LEU A 47 8.56 -20.18 -4.43
CA LEU A 47 9.63 -20.92 -5.13
C LEU A 47 9.09 -21.95 -6.15
N THR A 48 7.81 -22.34 -6.06
CA THR A 48 7.19 -23.21 -7.08
C THR A 48 6.73 -22.45 -8.33
N LEU A 49 6.62 -21.12 -8.26
CA LEU A 49 6.24 -20.29 -9.40
C LEU A 49 7.41 -20.12 -10.37
N ASN A 50 7.11 -20.07 -11.67
CA ASN A 50 8.12 -19.96 -12.72
C ASN A 50 7.89 -18.73 -13.61
N GLY A 51 8.98 -18.16 -14.12
CA GLY A 51 8.95 -17.10 -15.12
C GLY A 51 8.14 -15.88 -14.67
N LYS A 52 7.12 -15.53 -15.46
CA LYS A 52 6.29 -14.34 -15.25
C LYS A 52 5.52 -14.37 -13.93
N ASP A 53 5.00 -15.52 -13.53
CA ASP A 53 4.14 -15.62 -12.34
C ASP A 53 4.94 -15.40 -11.06
N PHE A 54 6.19 -15.86 -11.03
CA PHE A 54 7.12 -15.56 -9.93
C PHE A 54 7.40 -14.06 -9.83
N ILE A 55 7.72 -13.42 -10.96
CA ILE A 55 8.03 -11.99 -11.02
C ILE A 55 6.82 -11.18 -10.56
N ASP A 56 5.62 -11.49 -11.05
CA ASP A 56 4.39 -10.79 -10.69
C ASP A 56 4.07 -10.94 -9.20
N ALA A 57 4.19 -12.16 -8.64
CA ALA A 57 3.97 -12.40 -7.22
C ALA A 57 4.99 -11.65 -6.35
N TYR A 58 6.27 -11.69 -6.75
CA TYR A 58 7.35 -10.99 -6.06
C TYR A 58 7.14 -9.47 -6.05
N VAL A 59 6.81 -8.87 -7.21
CA VAL A 59 6.55 -7.43 -7.31
C VAL A 59 5.41 -7.01 -6.40
N LYS A 60 4.30 -7.76 -6.39
CA LYS A 60 3.15 -7.47 -5.53
C LYS A 60 3.51 -7.50 -4.04
N LEU A 61 4.34 -8.46 -3.61
CA LEU A 61 4.79 -8.53 -2.22
C LEU A 61 5.78 -7.42 -1.88
N ALA A 62 6.68 -7.06 -2.81
CA ALA A 62 7.66 -6.01 -2.62
C ALA A 62 7.02 -4.64 -2.34
N GLU A 63 5.80 -4.38 -2.83
CA GLU A 63 5.04 -3.14 -2.55
C GLU A 63 4.70 -2.94 -1.07
N PHE A 64 4.67 -4.02 -0.28
CA PHE A 64 4.39 -3.97 1.15
C PHE A 64 5.66 -3.84 2.01
N VAL A 65 6.84 -4.08 1.43
CA VAL A 65 8.13 -4.02 2.13
C VAL A 65 8.88 -2.72 1.79
N ALA A 66 8.84 -2.32 0.51
CA ALA A 66 9.41 -1.07 0.06
C ALA A 66 8.30 -0.03 -0.06
N PRO A 67 8.39 1.14 0.60
CA PRO A 67 7.42 2.20 0.42
C PRO A 67 7.39 2.57 -1.06
N LYS A 68 6.28 2.26 -1.74
CA LYS A 68 6.02 2.72 -3.11
C LYS A 68 6.12 4.24 -3.06
N LEU A 69 7.06 4.81 -3.82
CA LEU A 69 7.24 6.26 -3.86
C LEU A 69 5.87 6.87 -4.15
N GLN A 70 5.27 7.54 -3.16
CA GLN A 70 3.98 8.18 -3.39
C GLN A 70 4.19 9.17 -4.51
N ARG A 71 3.46 8.98 -5.61
CA ARG A 71 3.40 9.97 -6.69
C ARG A 71 2.84 11.22 -6.05
N THR A 72 3.70 12.18 -5.72
CA THR A 72 3.29 13.45 -5.15
C THR A 72 2.49 14.16 -6.23
N ALA A 73 1.16 14.06 -6.16
CA ALA A 73 0.30 15.00 -6.87
C ALA A 73 0.54 16.34 -6.18
N LEU A 74 1.30 17.22 -6.82
CA LEU A 74 1.40 18.61 -6.40
C LEU A 74 -0.01 19.20 -6.52
N ALA A 75 -0.77 19.17 -5.43
CA ALA A 75 -1.95 20.00 -5.29
C ALA A 75 -1.41 21.43 -5.14
N VAL A 76 -1.26 22.11 -6.28
CA VAL A 76 -0.98 23.54 -6.29
C VAL A 76 -2.24 24.21 -5.76
N ASN A 77 -2.26 24.54 -4.47
CA ASN A 77 -3.17 25.58 -4.00
C ASN A 77 -2.73 26.87 -4.69
N ASP A 78 -3.66 27.50 -5.40
CA ASP A 78 -3.46 28.54 -6.42
C ASP A 78 -2.89 29.88 -5.89
N GLU A 79 -2.36 29.92 -4.66
CA GLU A 79 -1.94 31.14 -3.99
C GLU A 79 -0.42 31.37 -3.91
N GLN A 80 0.41 30.46 -4.45
CA GLN A 80 1.86 30.71 -4.52
C GLN A 80 2.44 30.39 -5.90
N LYS A 81 2.31 31.35 -6.82
CA LYS A 81 3.09 31.41 -8.06
C LYS A 81 4.55 31.75 -7.75
N GLY A 82 5.33 30.74 -7.38
CA GLY A 82 6.79 30.83 -7.22
C GLY A 82 7.50 29.70 -7.95
N ARG A 83 8.75 29.93 -8.40
CA ARG A 83 9.59 28.89 -9.03
C ARG A 83 9.94 27.84 -7.96
N VAL A 84 9.38 26.65 -8.05
CA VAL A 84 9.70 25.53 -7.16
C VAL A 84 11.03 24.92 -7.62
N LYS A 85 12.07 25.04 -6.79
CA LYS A 85 13.34 24.34 -7.01
C LYS A 85 13.22 22.92 -6.46
N VAL A 86 13.08 21.94 -7.36
CA VAL A 86 13.06 20.52 -7.01
C VAL A 86 14.46 19.94 -7.19
N THR A 87 15.06 19.45 -6.11
CA THR A 87 16.34 18.72 -6.16
C THR A 87 16.05 17.22 -6.07
N LEU A 88 16.37 16.48 -7.14
CA LEU A 88 16.16 15.04 -7.21
C LEU A 88 17.49 14.30 -6.94
N HIS A 89 17.54 13.51 -5.86
CA HIS A 89 18.69 12.65 -5.56
C HIS A 89 18.43 11.23 -6.07
N ILE A 90 18.88 10.95 -7.29
CA ILE A 90 18.79 9.60 -7.87
C ILE A 90 19.76 8.68 -7.13
N GLY A 91 19.23 7.60 -6.55
CA GLY A 91 20.00 6.67 -5.70
C GLY A 91 20.02 7.01 -4.21
N GLY A 92 19.11 7.88 -3.73
CA GLY A 92 19.00 8.25 -2.33
C GLY A 92 20.00 9.33 -1.90
N THR A 93 19.77 9.90 -0.72
CA THR A 93 20.71 10.84 -0.10
C THR A 93 21.99 10.11 0.33
N PRO A 94 23.12 10.83 0.50
CA PRO A 94 24.37 10.22 0.98
C PRO A 94 24.18 9.40 2.27
N GLU A 95 23.39 9.92 3.21
CA GLU A 95 23.05 9.26 4.47
C GLU A 95 22.27 7.94 4.27
N GLN A 96 21.34 7.92 3.31
CA GLN A 96 20.57 6.72 2.98
C GLN A 96 21.44 5.64 2.35
N ARG A 97 22.42 6.03 1.52
CA ARG A 97 23.38 5.08 0.92
C ARG A 97 24.26 4.43 1.99
N GLU A 98 24.80 5.21 2.90
CA GLU A 98 25.61 4.66 4.00
C GLU A 98 24.81 3.76 4.94
N ALA A 99 23.55 4.11 5.22
CA ALA A 99 22.67 3.28 6.03
C ALA A 99 22.41 1.92 5.36
N ASN A 100 22.18 1.92 4.05
CA ASN A 100 22.00 0.70 3.26
C ASN A 100 23.27 -0.15 3.23
N ASP A 101 24.44 0.47 3.07
CA ASP A 101 25.73 -0.23 3.09
C ASP A 101 26.03 -0.86 4.45
N ARG A 102 25.73 -0.16 5.55
CA ARG A 102 25.87 -0.69 6.92
C ARG A 102 24.92 -1.88 7.14
N ALA A 103 23.68 -1.79 6.67
CA ALA A 103 22.71 -2.88 6.75
C ALA A 103 23.16 -4.09 5.92
N ALA A 104 23.65 -3.88 4.70
CA ALA A 104 24.18 -4.92 3.84
C ALA A 104 25.38 -5.65 4.46
N ARG A 105 26.34 -4.90 5.04
CA ARG A 105 27.50 -5.48 5.75
C ARG A 105 27.10 -6.31 6.97
N ARG A 106 26.02 -5.95 7.67
CA ARG A 106 25.50 -6.70 8.82
C ARG A 106 24.83 -8.02 8.38
N LEU A 107 24.22 -8.04 7.20
CA LEU A 107 23.57 -9.22 6.64
C LEU A 107 24.57 -10.23 6.06
N LEU A 108 25.67 -9.76 5.47
CA LEU A 108 26.71 -10.60 4.85
C LEU A 108 27.73 -11.20 5.85
N ARG A 109 27.61 -10.90 7.14
CA ARG A 109 28.53 -11.36 8.20
C ARG A 109 27.93 -12.47 9.09
N LYS A 110 26.85 -13.11 8.64
CA LYS A 110 26.33 -14.37 9.15
C LYS A 110 26.70 -15.50 8.19
#